data_AF-A0A445C5L1-F1
#
_entry.id   AF-A0A445C5L1-F1
#
_cell.length_a   1.000
_cell.length_b   1.000
_cell.length_c   1.000
_cell.angle_alpha   90.00
_cell.angle_beta   90.00
_cell.angle_gamma   90.00
#
_symmetry.space_group_name_H-M   'P 1'
#
loop_
_entity.id
_entity.type
_entity.pdbx_description
1 polymer ?
#
loop_
_entity_poly.entity_id
_entity_poly.type
_entity_poly.pdbx_seq_one_letter_code
_entity_poly.pdbx_strand_id
1 'polypeptide(L)'
;MYSYGILLLEMITRKKPTDSMFGEGLSLHNFCYMATLDGITEIVDSTLLIPIDQQERRRVTQQQNMEDTIQECLVPFASIGVACSQEFPNQRMSIKDVITELHAIKQKLSC
;
A
#
# COMPACT_ATOMS: atom_id res chain seq x y z
N MET A 1 0.75 16.20 -4.39
CA MET A 1 1.33 14.84 -4.22
C MET A 1 1.36 14.39 -2.77
N TYR A 2 1.91 15.19 -1.84
CA TYR A 2 2.04 14.77 -0.42
C TYR A 2 0.77 14.13 0.17
N SER A 3 -0.36 14.86 0.17
CA SER A 3 -1.62 14.36 0.72
C SER A 3 -2.12 13.10 0.02
N TYR A 4 -1.88 12.97 -1.29
CA TYR A 4 -2.21 11.75 -2.04
C TYR A 4 -1.37 10.56 -1.56
N GLY A 5 -0.07 10.77 -1.36
CA GLY A 5 0.81 9.74 -0.79
C GLY A 5 0.34 9.28 0.59
N ILE A 6 -0.01 10.22 1.47
CA ILE A 6 -0.57 9.90 2.78
C ILE A 6 -1.87 9.10 2.65
N LEU A 7 -2.81 9.51 1.80
CA LEU A 7 -4.05 8.76 1.57
C LEU A 7 -3.80 7.33 1.09
N LEU A 8 -2.82 7.11 0.21
CA LEU A 8 -2.44 5.75 -0.20
C LEU A 8 -1.97 4.92 1.00
N LEU A 9 -1.11 5.48 1.85
CA LEU A 9 -0.61 4.80 3.04
C LEU A 9 -1.71 4.54 4.08
N GLU A 10 -2.66 5.48 4.24
CA GLU A 10 -3.85 5.29 5.08
C GLU A 10 -4.71 4.13 4.57
N MET A 11 -4.89 3.99 3.26
CA MET A 11 -5.68 2.89 2.69
C MET A 11 -5.03 1.52 2.92
N ILE A 12 -3.70 1.43 2.80
CA ILE A 12 -2.98 0.16 3.01
C ILE A 12 -3.03 -0.26 4.47
N THR A 13 -2.88 0.67 5.39
CA THR A 13 -2.67 0.38 6.82
C THR A 13 -3.93 0.49 7.65
N ARG A 14 -4.96 1.18 7.13
CA ARG A 14 -6.15 1.63 7.86
C ARG A 14 -5.83 2.48 9.09
N LYS A 15 -4.68 3.15 9.09
CA LYS A 15 -4.22 4.02 10.17
C LYS A 15 -4.29 5.46 9.74
N LYS A 16 -4.72 6.34 10.63
CA LYS A 16 -4.74 7.79 10.38
C LYS A 16 -3.37 8.37 10.71
N PRO A 17 -2.89 9.42 10.02
CA PRO A 17 -1.66 10.11 10.38
C PRO A 17 -1.68 10.70 11.81
N THR A 18 -2.88 10.87 12.37
CA THR A 18 -3.14 11.38 13.72
C THR A 18 -3.43 10.28 14.75
N ASP A 19 -3.29 8.99 14.40
CA ASP A 19 -3.41 7.93 15.40
C ASP A 19 -2.37 8.12 16.51
N SER A 20 -2.73 7.78 17.74
CA SER A 20 -1.90 8.00 18.93
C SER A 20 -0.56 7.26 18.92
N MET A 21 -0.42 6.24 18.06
CA MET A 21 0.85 5.55 17.84
C MET A 21 1.87 6.38 17.04
N PHE A 22 1.42 7.43 16.36
CA PHE A 22 2.28 8.36 15.64
C PHE A 22 2.53 9.60 16.50
N GLY A 23 3.80 9.94 16.67
CA GLY A 23 4.28 10.94 17.62
C GLY A 23 5.80 10.85 17.77
N GLU A 24 6.40 11.83 18.44
CA GLU A 24 7.83 11.83 18.79
C GLU A 24 8.78 11.58 17.59
N GLY A 25 8.39 12.03 16.39
CA GLY A 25 9.17 11.87 15.15
C GLY A 25 8.80 10.64 14.31
N LEU A 26 7.94 9.75 14.81
CA LEU A 26 7.36 8.67 14.02
C LEU A 26 6.10 9.16 13.30
N SER A 27 6.15 9.21 11.96
CA SER A 27 5.04 9.55 11.09
C SER A 27 4.52 8.32 10.34
N LEU A 28 3.29 8.37 9.81
CA LEU A 28 2.76 7.32 8.93
C LEU A 28 3.68 7.06 7.73
N HIS A 29 4.30 8.11 7.18
CA HIS A 29 5.29 8.00 6.12
C HIS A 29 6.49 7.16 6.55
N ASN A 30 7.15 7.52 7.67
CA ASN A 30 8.35 6.83 8.14
C ASN A 30 8.03 5.38 8.54
N PHE A 31 6.87 5.16 9.16
CA PHE A 31 6.37 3.83 9.49
C PHE A 31 6.22 2.94 8.26
N CYS A 32 5.59 3.44 7.19
CA CYS A 32 5.45 2.69 5.95
C CYS A 32 6.79 2.54 5.19
N TYR A 33 7.64 3.56 5.21
CA TYR A 33 8.98 3.47 4.62
C TYR A 33 9.80 2.34 5.24
N MET A 34 9.84 2.26 6.58
CA MET A 34 10.52 1.16 7.27
C MET A 34 9.91 -0.20 6.91
N ALA A 35 8.58 -0.30 6.88
CA ALA A 35 7.90 -1.55 6.51
C ALA A 35 8.16 -1.99 5.05
N THR A 36 8.43 -1.07 4.12
CA THR A 36 8.84 -1.45 2.75
C THR A 36 10.22 -2.10 2.70
N LEU A 37 11.05 -1.96 3.74
CA LEU A 37 12.37 -2.58 3.86
C LEU A 37 12.31 -3.89 4.66
N ASP A 38 11.55 -3.90 5.76
CA ASP A 38 11.59 -4.98 6.76
C ASP A 38 10.44 -6.00 6.65
N GLY A 39 9.39 -5.68 5.90
CA GLY A 39 8.25 -6.58 5.68
C GLY A 39 6.91 -5.86 5.82
N ILE A 40 6.21 -5.64 4.70
CA ILE A 40 5.01 -4.81 4.69
C ILE A 40 3.76 -5.49 5.25
N THR A 41 3.72 -6.81 5.26
CA THR A 41 2.55 -7.62 5.64
C THR A 41 2.11 -7.38 7.09
N GLU A 42 3.03 -6.98 7.98
CA GLU A 42 2.72 -6.70 9.38
C GLU A 42 1.93 -5.40 9.61
N ILE A 43 2.03 -4.45 8.67
CA ILE A 43 1.40 -3.13 8.81
C ILE A 43 0.14 -2.96 7.98
N VAL A 44 -0.13 -3.91 7.09
CA VAL A 44 -1.25 -3.89 6.14
C VAL A 44 -2.54 -4.23 6.88
N ASP A 45 -3.62 -3.55 6.52
CA ASP A 45 -4.97 -3.88 6.96
C ASP A 45 -5.28 -5.32 6.49
N SER A 46 -5.46 -6.22 7.46
CA SER A 46 -5.73 -7.63 7.18
C SER A 46 -6.98 -7.83 6.33
N THR A 47 -7.91 -6.87 6.30
CA THR A 47 -9.08 -6.93 5.41
C THR A 47 -8.72 -6.81 3.93
N LEU A 48 -7.55 -6.26 3.58
CA LEU A 48 -7.03 -6.23 2.20
C LEU A 48 -6.49 -7.58 1.75
N LEU A 49 -6.14 -8.46 2.69
CA LEU A 49 -5.66 -9.82 2.41
C LEU A 49 -6.80 -10.83 2.28
N ILE A 50 -8.04 -10.42 2.60
CA ILE A 50 -9.23 -11.27 2.50
C ILE A 50 -9.90 -11.01 1.15
N PRO A 51 -10.00 -12.02 0.25
CA PRO A 51 -10.71 -11.86 -1.02
C PRO A 51 -12.18 -11.51 -0.79
N ILE A 52 -12.68 -10.50 -1.54
CA ILE A 52 -14.08 -10.04 -1.51
C ILE A 52 -15.08 -11.19 -1.82
N ASP A 53 -14.61 -12.26 -2.45
CA ASP A 53 -15.40 -13.41 -2.94
C ASP A 53 -15.71 -14.51 -1.90
N GLN A 54 -15.57 -14.24 -0.60
CA GLN A 54 -16.07 -15.17 0.43
C GLN A 54 -17.60 -15.40 0.40
N GLN A 55 -18.34 -14.75 -0.50
CA GLN A 55 -19.76 -15.05 -0.72
C GLN A 55 -20.02 -16.21 -1.70
N GLU A 56 -19.07 -16.63 -2.55
CA GLU A 56 -19.30 -17.73 -3.51
C GLU A 56 -18.09 -18.68 -3.56
N ARG A 57 -18.30 -19.92 -3.06
CA ARG A 57 -17.30 -20.98 -3.01
C ARG A 57 -16.82 -21.40 -4.41
N ARG A 58 -15.69 -20.87 -4.89
CA ARG A 58 -14.96 -21.46 -6.02
C ARG A 58 -13.45 -21.46 -5.80
N ARG A 59 -12.89 -22.69 -5.77
CA ARG A 59 -11.51 -23.09 -6.10
C ARG A 59 -10.39 -22.52 -5.22
N VAL A 60 -10.00 -23.32 -4.22
CA VAL A 60 -8.85 -23.12 -3.30
C VAL A 60 -7.55 -22.70 -4.03
N THR A 61 -7.30 -23.20 -5.24
CA THR A 61 -6.08 -22.86 -6.01
C THR A 61 -6.10 -21.47 -6.65
N GLN A 62 -7.28 -20.96 -7.06
CA GLN A 62 -7.38 -19.58 -7.58
C GLN A 62 -7.30 -18.55 -6.46
N GLN A 63 -7.75 -18.92 -5.26
CA GLN A 63 -7.72 -18.07 -4.07
C GLN A 63 -6.28 -17.84 -3.57
N GLN A 64 -5.45 -18.89 -3.52
CA GLN A 64 -4.05 -18.75 -3.10
C GLN A 64 -3.25 -17.85 -4.05
N ASN A 65 -3.42 -18.04 -5.36
CA ASN A 65 -2.72 -17.23 -6.37
C ASN A 65 -3.10 -15.74 -6.27
N MET A 66 -4.36 -15.43 -5.94
CA MET A 66 -4.81 -14.04 -5.77
C MET A 66 -4.21 -13.41 -4.51
N GLU A 67 -4.17 -14.14 -3.39
CA GLU A 67 -3.54 -13.67 -2.14
C GLU A 67 -2.04 -13.36 -2.35
N ASP A 68 -1.32 -14.27 -2.99
CA ASP A 68 0.10 -14.09 -3.31
C ASP A 68 0.30 -12.87 -4.23
N THR A 69 -0.57 -12.70 -5.24
CA THR A 69 -0.52 -11.54 -6.16
C THR A 69 -0.79 -10.22 -5.42
N ILE A 70 -1.74 -10.21 -4.48
CA ILE A 70 -2.02 -9.02 -3.64
C ILE A 70 -0.78 -8.70 -2.81
N GLN A 71 -0.18 -9.69 -2.14
CA GLN A 71 1.02 -9.49 -1.32
C GLN A 71 2.19 -8.93 -2.13
N GLU A 72 2.42 -9.44 -3.33
CA GLU A 72 3.45 -8.93 -4.26
C GLU A 72 3.20 -7.47 -4.69
N CYS A 73 1.95 -7.01 -4.64
CA CYS A 73 1.57 -5.64 -5.00
C CYS A 73 1.64 -4.66 -3.83
N LEU A 74 1.71 -5.12 -2.57
CA LEU A 74 1.73 -4.25 -1.40
C LEU A 74 2.97 -3.36 -1.35
N VAL A 75 4.17 -3.95 -1.55
CA VAL A 75 5.43 -3.21 -1.48
C VAL A 75 5.49 -2.10 -2.54
N PRO A 76 5.21 -2.36 -3.83
CA PRO A 76 5.12 -1.30 -4.84
C PRO A 76 4.08 -0.23 -4.49
N PHE A 77 2.88 -0.62 -4.03
CA PHE A 77 1.81 0.32 -3.74
C PHE A 77 2.18 1.27 -2.57
N ALA A 78 2.80 0.75 -1.52
CA ALA A 78 3.32 1.58 -0.43
C ALA A 78 4.52 2.42 -0.85
N SER A 79 5.39 1.90 -1.72
CA SER A 79 6.53 2.66 -2.26
C SER A 79 6.05 3.90 -3.03
N ILE A 80 4.95 3.80 -3.79
CA ILE A 80 4.30 4.96 -4.41
C ILE A 80 3.83 5.96 -3.34
N GLY A 81 3.17 5.48 -2.29
CA GLY A 81 2.71 6.31 -1.17
C GLY A 81 3.85 7.07 -0.50
N VAL A 82 4.95 6.38 -0.18
CA VAL A 82 6.18 6.94 0.38
C VAL A 82 6.82 7.94 -0.58
N ALA A 83 7.00 7.59 -1.85
CA ALA A 83 7.60 8.49 -2.83
C ALA A 83 6.75 9.75 -3.07
N CYS A 84 5.43 9.67 -2.98
CA CYS A 84 4.54 10.82 -3.07
C CYS A 84 4.58 11.75 -1.84
N SER A 85 4.90 11.19 -0.67
CA SER A 85 4.86 11.86 0.63
C SER A 85 6.24 12.21 1.17
N GLN A 86 7.26 12.28 0.32
CA GLN A 86 8.57 12.85 0.68
C GLN A 86 8.41 14.25 1.27
N GLU A 87 9.23 14.57 2.28
CA GLU A 87 9.19 15.85 2.97
C GLU A 87 9.42 17.01 1.99
N PHE A 88 10.46 16.89 1.17
CA PHE A 88 10.82 17.92 0.19
C PHE A 88 10.02 17.78 -1.12
N PRO A 89 9.36 18.86 -1.60
CA PRO A 89 8.53 18.80 -2.80
C PRO A 89 9.22 18.28 -4.07
N ASN A 90 10.50 18.56 -4.24
CA ASN A 90 11.30 18.16 -5.40
C ASN A 90 11.71 16.67 -5.39
N GLN A 91 11.56 15.97 -4.26
CA GLN A 91 11.80 14.53 -4.16
C GLN A 91 10.52 13.72 -4.36
N ARG A 92 9.36 14.39 -4.46
CA ARG A 92 8.08 13.71 -4.60
C ARG A 92 7.91 13.17 -6.01
N MET A 93 7.47 11.92 -6.12
CA MET A 93 7.12 11.29 -7.40
C MET A 93 6.08 12.13 -8.16
N SER A 94 6.27 12.28 -9.47
CA SER A 94 5.35 13.04 -10.32
C SER A 94 4.03 12.27 -10.51
N ILE A 95 2.92 12.99 -10.71
CA ILE A 95 1.62 12.33 -10.93
C ILE A 95 1.62 11.43 -12.17
N LYS A 96 2.44 11.76 -13.17
CA LYS A 96 2.59 10.94 -14.38
C LYS A 96 3.17 9.57 -14.02
N ASP A 97 4.26 9.56 -13.24
CA ASP A 97 4.93 8.31 -12.84
C ASP A 97 4.03 7.50 -11.89
N VAL A 98 3.33 8.17 -10.97
CA VAL A 98 2.32 7.53 -10.11
C VAL A 98 1.27 6.79 -10.93
N ILE A 99 0.72 7.43 -11.96
CA ILE A 99 -0.29 6.80 -12.83
C ILE A 99 0.31 5.59 -13.56
N THR A 100 1.54 5.70 -14.06
CA THR A 100 2.23 4.58 -14.73
C THR A 100 2.40 3.38 -13.80
N GLU A 101 2.92 3.61 -12.58
CA GLU A 101 3.16 2.54 -11.60
C GLU A 101 1.84 1.91 -11.11
N LEU A 102 0.81 2.72 -10.84
CA LEU A 102 -0.51 2.21 -10.45
C LEU A 102 -1.17 1.37 -11.55
N HIS A 103 -0.97 1.73 -12.82
CA HIS A 103 -1.47 0.91 -13.93
C HIS A 103 -0.75 -0.45 -14.00
N ALA A 104 0.56 -0.48 -13.74
CA ALA A 104 1.32 -1.74 -13.70
C ALA A 104 0.83 -2.65 -12.55
N ILE A 105 0.57 -2.09 -11.37
CA ILE A 105 -0.02 -2.82 -10.23
C ILE A 105 -1.42 -3.35 -10.61
N LYS A 106 -2.28 -2.50 -11.18
CA LYS A 106 -3.63 -2.90 -11.60
C LYS A 106 -3.62 -4.05 -12.60
N GLN A 107 -2.69 -4.06 -13.54
CA GLN A 107 -2.58 -5.14 -14.53
C GLN A 107 -2.24 -6.48 -13.88
N LYS A 108 -1.39 -6.50 -12.84
CA LYS A 108 -1.11 -7.72 -12.07
C LYS A 108 -2.34 -8.25 -11.35
N LEU A 109 -3.17 -7.36 -10.80
CA LEU A 109 -4.38 -7.70 -10.05
C LEU A 109 -5.60 -8.04 -10.93
N SER A 110 -5.54 -7.85 -12.25
CA SER A 110 -6.69 -8.06 -13.16
C SER A 110 -6.78 -9.49 -13.71
N CYS A 111 -6.21 -10.48 -13.01
CA CYS A 111 -6.20 -11.90 -13.40
C CYS A 111 -7.50 -12.62 -12.99
#